data_AF-A0A2V7VBG3-F1
#
_entry.id   AF-A0A2V7VBG3-F1
#
_cell.length_a   1.000
_cell.length_b   1.000
_cell.length_c   1.000
_cell.angle_alpha   90.00
_cell.angle_beta   90.00
_cell.angle_gamma   90.00
#
_symmetry.space_group_name_H-M   'P 1'
#
loop_
_entity.id
_entity.type
_entity.pdbx_description
1 polymer ?
#
loop_
_entity_poly.entity_id
_entity_poly.type
_entity_poly.pdbx_seq_one_letter_code
_entity_poly.pdbx_strand_id
1 'polypeptide(L)'
;TCPERLLLWFHRLPWDHELTGGRTLWQELVVHYTRGAQEAGRLEGRWETLRGRVDGERHQAVLVKLRRQSEDAAAWRDKCLGYFQAIRDSPTRLCGGSVGSFARFSDCTGRGSGADSRRQAPGFTRKGDP
;
A
#
# COMPACT_ATOMS: atom_id res chain seq x y z
N THR A 1 -2.96 7.15 33.64
CA THR A 1 -2.14 6.87 32.43
C THR A 1 -3.05 6.83 31.22
N CYS A 2 -2.74 7.56 30.15
CA CYS A 2 -3.56 7.62 28.93
C CYS A 2 -3.31 6.37 28.06
N PRO A 3 -4.34 5.66 27.54
CA PRO A 3 -4.14 4.53 26.64
C PRO A 3 -3.47 4.95 25.32
N GLU A 4 -2.46 4.20 24.86
CA GLU A 4 -1.69 4.52 23.64
C GLU A 4 -2.56 4.71 22.39
N ARG A 5 -3.62 3.90 22.24
CA ARG A 5 -4.58 3.99 21.12
C ARG A 5 -5.30 5.35 21.03
N LEU A 6 -5.36 6.11 22.14
CA LEU A 6 -5.98 7.42 22.21
C LEU A 6 -4.95 8.55 22.39
N LEU A 7 -3.67 8.24 22.44
CA LEU A 7 -2.63 9.21 22.80
C LEU A 7 -2.61 10.42 21.87
N LEU A 8 -2.64 10.16 20.56
CA LEU A 8 -2.62 11.21 19.53
C LEU A 8 -3.94 11.98 19.39
N TRP A 9 -5.01 11.54 20.04
CA TRP A 9 -6.27 12.29 20.08
C TRP A 9 -6.19 13.48 21.03
N PHE A 10 -5.43 13.36 22.12
CA PHE A 10 -5.37 14.35 23.20
C PHE A 10 -4.01 15.03 23.32
N HIS A 11 -2.96 14.45 22.75
CA HIS A 11 -1.59 14.94 22.90
C HIS A 11 -0.89 15.10 21.56
N ARG A 12 -0.27 16.26 21.36
CA ARG A 12 0.71 16.48 20.29
C ARG A 12 2.09 16.14 20.83
N LEU A 13 2.71 15.10 20.28
CA LEU A 13 3.98 14.57 20.75
C LEU A 13 5.08 14.75 19.69
N PRO A 14 6.34 14.94 20.10
CA PRO A 14 7.46 14.93 19.16
C PRO A 14 7.62 13.54 18.55
N TRP A 15 8.18 13.48 17.34
CA TRP A 15 8.39 12.21 16.61
C TRP A 15 9.31 11.23 17.34
N ASP A 16 10.23 11.75 18.16
CA ASP A 16 11.19 10.97 18.95
C ASP A 16 10.67 10.59 20.35
N HIS A 17 9.39 10.85 20.65
CA HIS A 17 8.78 10.41 21.91
C HIS A 17 8.77 8.89 22.00
N GLU A 18 9.34 8.34 23.06
CA GLU A 18 9.34 6.90 23.34
C GLU A 18 7.99 6.44 23.88
N LEU A 19 7.41 5.42 23.25
CA LEU A 19 6.19 4.77 23.70
C LEU A 19 6.51 3.64 24.68
N THR A 20 5.51 3.06 25.33
CA THR A 20 5.69 2.03 26.38
C THR A 20 6.42 0.79 25.85
N GLY A 21 6.37 0.55 24.54
CA GLY A 21 7.08 -0.52 23.84
C GLY A 21 8.54 -0.24 23.48
N GLY A 22 9.12 0.88 23.90
CA GLY A 22 10.53 1.25 23.64
C GLY A 22 10.82 1.70 22.20
N ARG A 23 9.80 1.75 21.33
CA ARG A 23 9.89 2.36 20.00
C ARG A 23 9.46 3.82 20.06
N THR A 24 10.05 4.64 19.20
CA THR A 24 9.61 6.03 19.07
C THR A 24 8.23 6.10 18.42
N LEU A 25 7.54 7.21 18.61
CA LEU A 25 6.25 7.48 17.97
C LEU A 25 6.33 7.29 16.45
N TRP A 26 7.39 7.77 15.81
CA TRP A 26 7.62 7.56 14.38
C TRP A 26 7.76 6.07 14.01
N GLN A 27 8.57 5.32 14.76
CA GLN A 27 8.79 3.90 14.51
C GLN A 27 7.50 3.09 14.68
N GLU A 28 6.72 3.34 15.73
CA GLU A 28 5.43 2.68 15.93
C GLU A 28 4.45 3.04 14.82
N LEU A 29 4.41 4.29 14.36
CA LEU A 29 3.57 4.70 13.22
C LEU A 29 3.88 3.89 11.96
N VAL A 30 5.16 3.79 11.60
CA VAL A 30 5.63 2.99 10.45
C VAL A 30 5.22 1.53 10.59
N VAL A 31 5.41 0.95 11.78
CA VAL A 31 5.03 -0.44 12.05
C VAL A 31 3.52 -0.63 11.95
N HIS A 32 2.71 0.26 12.50
CA HIS A 32 1.26 0.17 12.46
C HIS A 32 0.71 0.20 11.03
N TYR A 33 1.14 1.15 10.20
CA TYR A 33 0.71 1.21 8.80
C TYR A 33 1.21 0.02 7.98
N THR A 34 2.44 -0.42 8.22
CA THR A 34 3.00 -1.60 7.53
C THR A 34 2.24 -2.86 7.90
N ARG A 35 1.94 -3.05 9.18
CA ARG A 35 1.16 -4.17 9.68
C ARG A 35 -0.24 -4.19 9.08
N GLY A 36 -0.93 -3.05 9.02
CA GLY A 36 -2.26 -2.96 8.41
C GLY A 36 -2.27 -3.38 6.94
N ALA A 37 -1.29 -2.93 6.15
CA ALA A 37 -1.15 -3.34 4.75
C ALA A 37 -0.86 -4.85 4.61
N GLN A 38 0.00 -5.41 5.47
CA GLN A 38 0.28 -6.84 5.49
C GLN A 38 -0.95 -7.68 5.87
N GLU A 39 -1.75 -7.23 6.82
CA GLU A 39 -2.99 -7.89 7.23
C GLU A 39 -4.01 -7.94 6.08
N ALA A 40 -4.10 -6.87 5.27
CA ALA A 40 -4.91 -6.87 4.05
C ALA A 40 -4.41 -7.90 3.02
N GLY A 41 -3.09 -7.99 2.78
CA GLY A 41 -2.52 -9.01 1.90
C GLY A 41 -2.72 -10.45 2.42
N ARG A 42 -2.68 -10.66 3.74
CA ARG A 42 -2.97 -11.97 4.36
C ARG A 42 -4.44 -12.37 4.20
N LEU A 43 -5.37 -11.43 4.15
CA LEU A 43 -6.79 -11.73 3.89
C LEU A 43 -6.98 -12.31 2.48
N GLU A 44 -6.35 -11.70 1.48
CA GLU A 44 -6.32 -12.22 0.11
C GLU A 44 -5.77 -13.65 0.09
N GLY A 45 -4.56 -13.87 0.63
CA GLY A 45 -3.93 -15.19 0.64
C GLY A 45 -4.77 -16.26 1.37
N ARG A 46 -5.43 -15.90 2.48
CA ARG A 46 -6.36 -16.81 3.17
C ARG A 46 -7.58 -17.16 2.32
N TRP A 47 -8.15 -16.19 1.60
CA TRP A 47 -9.29 -16.44 0.73
C TRP A 47 -8.94 -17.35 -0.46
N GLU A 48 -7.72 -17.27 -0.99
CA GLU A 48 -7.24 -18.19 -2.02
C GLU A 48 -7.24 -19.65 -1.55
N THR A 49 -6.94 -19.92 -0.27
CA THR A 49 -6.97 -21.29 0.29
C THR A 49 -8.36 -21.93 0.31
N LEU A 50 -9.42 -21.11 0.19
CA LEU A 50 -10.81 -21.57 0.17
C LEU A 50 -11.29 -21.98 -1.23
N ARG A 51 -10.44 -21.90 -2.25
CA ARG A 51 -10.78 -22.34 -3.61
C ARG A 51 -11.28 -23.78 -3.61
N GLY A 52 -12.42 -24.02 -4.24
CA GLY A 52 -13.07 -25.35 -4.28
C GLY A 52 -13.89 -25.70 -3.04
N ARG A 53 -13.85 -24.90 -1.97
CA ARG A 53 -14.76 -25.00 -0.81
C ARG A 53 -15.94 -24.02 -0.87
N VAL A 54 -15.82 -23.03 -1.76
CA VAL A 54 -16.84 -22.03 -2.09
C VAL A 54 -17.12 -22.15 -3.59
N ASP A 55 -18.34 -21.84 -4.01
CA ASP A 55 -18.67 -21.76 -5.44
C ASP A 55 -17.74 -20.78 -6.17
N GLY A 56 -17.45 -21.09 -7.43
CA GLY A 56 -16.46 -20.36 -8.22
C GLY A 56 -16.82 -18.89 -8.44
N GLU A 57 -18.10 -18.57 -8.60
CA GLU A 57 -18.55 -17.20 -8.86
C GLU A 57 -18.33 -16.29 -7.65
N ARG A 58 -18.83 -16.67 -6.46
CA ARG A 58 -18.61 -15.91 -5.22
C ARG A 58 -17.15 -15.90 -4.83
N HIS A 59 -16.44 -17.02 -4.98
CA HIS A 59 -15.00 -17.09 -4.72
C HIS A 59 -14.25 -16.04 -5.54
N GLN A 60 -14.49 -16.01 -6.85
CA GLN A 60 -13.83 -15.08 -7.76
C GLN A 60 -14.23 -13.62 -7.50
N ALA A 61 -15.51 -13.35 -7.27
CA ALA A 61 -16.00 -12.00 -7.00
C ALA A 61 -15.37 -11.40 -5.73
N VAL A 62 -15.21 -12.20 -4.67
CA VAL A 62 -14.56 -11.76 -3.42
C VAL A 62 -13.05 -11.65 -3.59
N LEU A 63 -12.41 -12.57 -4.33
CA LEU A 63 -10.97 -12.52 -4.58
C LEU A 63 -10.56 -11.23 -5.29
N VAL A 64 -11.33 -10.79 -6.29
CA VAL A 64 -11.09 -9.51 -6.98
C VAL A 64 -11.19 -8.31 -6.02
N LYS A 65 -12.15 -8.33 -5.10
CA LYS A 65 -12.30 -7.25 -4.09
C LYS A 65 -11.13 -7.24 -3.10
N LEU A 66 -10.69 -8.41 -2.64
CA LEU A 66 -9.58 -8.54 -1.70
C LEU A 66 -8.25 -8.11 -2.32
N ARG A 67 -8.01 -8.42 -3.59
CA ARG A 67 -6.86 -7.93 -4.36
C ARG A 67 -6.82 -6.41 -4.43
N ARG A 68 -7.95 -5.80 -4.79
CA ARG A 68 -8.05 -4.34 -4.81
C ARG A 68 -7.82 -3.75 -3.43
N GLN A 69 -8.37 -4.38 -2.39
CA GLN A 69 -8.17 -3.94 -1.00
C GLN A 69 -6.70 -4.03 -0.56
N SER A 70 -5.97 -5.09 -0.93
CA SER A 70 -4.57 -5.26 -0.56
C SER A 70 -3.68 -4.22 -1.28
N GLU A 71 -3.93 -3.98 -2.58
CA GLU A 71 -3.30 -2.93 -3.36
C GLU A 71 -3.57 -1.52 -2.78
N ASP A 72 -4.85 -1.21 -2.52
CA ASP A 72 -5.25 0.08 -1.97
C ASP A 72 -4.64 0.28 -0.57
N ALA A 73 -4.60 -0.74 0.28
CA ALA A 73 -3.99 -0.66 1.61
C ALA A 73 -2.48 -0.39 1.56
N ALA A 74 -1.76 -1.01 0.62
CA ALA A 74 -0.35 -0.75 0.39
C ALA A 74 -0.13 0.70 -0.09
N ALA A 75 -0.94 1.16 -1.04
CA ALA A 75 -0.88 2.54 -1.53
C ALA A 75 -1.22 3.56 -0.42
N TRP A 76 -2.16 3.25 0.47
CA TRP A 76 -2.49 4.09 1.63
C TRP A 76 -1.34 4.17 2.63
N ARG A 77 -0.69 3.05 2.95
CA ARG A 77 0.53 3.05 3.78
C ARG A 77 1.57 4.00 3.20
N ASP A 78 1.88 3.84 1.91
CA ASP A 78 2.98 4.61 1.28
C ASP A 78 2.66 6.11 1.22
N LYS A 79 1.40 6.46 0.91
CA LYS A 79 0.95 7.87 0.92
C LYS A 79 1.01 8.49 2.31
N CYS A 80 0.47 7.81 3.32
CA CYS A 80 0.45 8.33 4.68
C CYS A 80 1.88 8.47 5.25
N LEU A 81 2.71 7.43 5.12
CA LEU A 81 4.08 7.48 5.62
C LEU A 81 4.91 8.52 4.87
N GLY A 82 4.75 8.64 3.55
CA GLY A 82 5.43 9.68 2.76
C GLY A 82 5.05 11.10 3.21
N TYR A 83 3.76 11.34 3.48
CA TYR A 83 3.29 12.63 3.99
C TYR A 83 3.88 12.97 5.37
N PHE A 84 3.81 12.04 6.34
CA PHE A 84 4.33 12.29 7.68
C PHE A 84 5.86 12.36 7.71
N GLN A 85 6.54 11.59 6.86
CA GLN A 85 7.99 11.69 6.67
C GLN A 85 8.38 13.09 6.20
N ALA A 86 7.70 13.62 5.17
CA ALA A 86 7.98 14.97 4.66
C ALA A 86 7.82 16.05 5.75
N ILE A 87 6.83 15.90 6.64
CA ILE A 87 6.61 16.83 7.76
C ILE A 87 7.70 16.67 8.84
N ARG A 88 8.07 15.44 9.17
CA ARG A 88 9.13 15.14 10.14
C ARG A 88 10.48 15.70 9.68
N ASP A 89 10.79 15.49 8.40
CA ASP A 89 12.07 15.85 7.80
C ASP A 89 12.12 17.33 7.37
N SER A 90 11.02 18.10 7.50
CA SER A 90 10.99 19.53 7.24
C SER A 90 11.36 20.32 8.50
N PRO A 91 12.62 20.73 8.69
CA PRO A 91 13.00 21.56 9.82
C PRO A 91 12.80 23.00 9.36
N THR A 92 11.56 23.50 9.40
CA THR A 92 11.30 24.94 9.22
C THR A 92 11.85 25.54 7.91
N ARG A 93 11.19 25.35 6.76
CA ARG A 93 11.34 26.31 5.64
C ARG A 93 10.55 27.58 5.95
N LEU A 94 11.09 28.42 6.83
CA LEU A 94 10.76 29.85 6.91
C LEU A 94 12.01 30.67 6.57
N CYS A 95 12.60 30.40 5.41
CA CYS A 95 13.44 31.32 4.63
C CYS A 95 13.43 30.78 3.19
N GLY A 96 13.13 31.65 2.22
CA GLY A 96 12.50 31.31 0.95
C GLY A 96 13.27 30.33 0.04
N GLY A 97 12.51 29.56 -0.74
CA GLY A 97 13.07 28.76 -1.84
C GLY A 97 12.28 27.48 -2.15
N SER A 98 11.47 27.55 -3.21
CA SER A 98 11.00 26.47 -4.10
C SER A 98 10.54 25.14 -3.49
N VAL A 99 9.22 24.93 -3.43
CA VAL A 99 8.60 23.60 -3.27
C VAL A 99 8.99 22.70 -4.45
N GLY A 100 9.98 21.83 -4.21
CA GLY A 100 10.55 20.95 -5.24
C GLY A 100 10.38 19.48 -4.89
N SER A 101 9.44 18.84 -5.61
CA SER A 101 9.38 17.43 -5.98
C SER A 101 9.01 16.37 -4.94
N PHE A 102 7.72 16.05 -4.94
CA PHE A 102 7.17 14.75 -4.52
C PHE A 102 7.55 13.69 -5.57
N ALA A 103 8.75 13.14 -5.47
CA ALA A 103 9.20 11.93 -6.19
C ALA A 103 10.31 11.28 -5.34
N ARG A 104 10.36 9.98 -5.05
CA ARG A 104 9.85 8.82 -5.77
C ARG A 104 9.88 7.64 -4.75
N PHE A 105 8.73 7.10 -4.34
CA PHE A 105 8.66 5.77 -3.68
C PHE A 105 7.96 4.82 -4.64
N SER A 106 8.55 4.65 -5.82
CA SER A 106 8.07 3.75 -6.85
C SER A 106 9.29 2.97 -7.33
N ASP A 107 9.76 2.03 -6.52
CA ASP A 107 10.74 1.01 -6.93
C ASP A 107 10.67 -0.26 -6.06
N CYS A 108 9.46 -0.67 -5.68
CA CYS A 108 9.20 -1.99 -5.09
C CYS A 108 8.01 -2.68 -5.76
N THR A 109 7.91 -2.56 -7.08
CA THR A 109 7.19 -3.53 -7.92
C THR A 109 8.16 -4.04 -8.96
N GLY A 110 9.19 -4.76 -8.48
CA GLY A 110 10.05 -5.61 -9.29
C GLY A 110 9.23 -6.75 -9.86
N ARG A 111 8.57 -6.45 -10.98
CA ARG A 111 7.93 -7.38 -11.89
C ARG A 111 8.99 -8.38 -12.35
N GLY A 112 8.71 -9.67 -12.16
CA GLY A 112 9.54 -10.77 -12.61
C GLY A 112 9.93 -10.62 -14.07
N SER A 113 11.23 -10.74 -14.32
CA SER A 113 11.79 -10.91 -15.65
C SER A 113 11.38 -12.29 -16.16
N GLY A 114 10.31 -12.31 -16.96
CA GLY A 114 9.88 -13.45 -17.76
C GLY A 114 9.80 -12.99 -19.20
N ALA A 115 10.87 -13.22 -19.95
CA ALA A 115 10.87 -13.09 -21.39
C ALA A 115 9.90 -14.14 -21.98
N ASP A 116 8.83 -13.71 -22.65
CA ASP A 116 8.19 -14.53 -23.68
C ASP A 116 7.64 -13.66 -24.81
N SER A 117 8.48 -13.57 -25.84
CA SER A 117 8.14 -13.67 -27.27
C SER A 117 6.66 -13.54 -27.68
N ARG A 118 6.38 -12.42 -28.35
CA ARG A 118 5.53 -12.32 -29.57
C ARG A 118 4.65 -13.55 -29.88
N ARG A 119 3.36 -13.45 -29.52
CA ARG A 119 2.27 -14.08 -30.27
C ARG A 119 1.21 -13.01 -30.56
N GLN A 120 1.31 -12.37 -31.72
CA GLN A 120 0.16 -11.69 -32.34
C GLN A 120 -0.69 -12.77 -33.01
N ALA A 121 -1.95 -12.87 -32.57
CA ALA A 121 -2.99 -13.65 -33.23
C ALA A 121 -3.52 -12.89 -34.45
N PRO A 122 -4.01 -13.59 -35.49
CA PRO A 122 -4.20 -13.05 -36.83
C PRO A 122 -5.43 -12.14 -36.98
N GLY A 123 -5.26 -11.14 -37.85
CA GLY A 123 -6.28 -10.18 -38.26
C GLY A 123 -7.46 -10.83 -38.98
N PHE A 124 -8.62 -10.28 -38.65
CA PHE A 124 -9.95 -10.62 -39.15
C PHE A 124 -10.04 -10.40 -40.68
N THR A 125 -10.30 -11.48 -41.42
CA THR A 125 -10.56 -11.45 -42.87
C THR A 125 -11.96 -10.90 -43.15
N ARG A 126 -12.06 -9.89 -44.01
CA ARG A 126 -13.35 -9.44 -44.58
C ARG A 126 -13.73 -10.38 -45.72
N LYS A 127 -14.90 -10.98 -45.60
CA LYS A 127 -15.49 -11.98 -46.50
C LYS A 127 -16.20 -11.29 -47.68
N GLY A 128 -15.94 -11.77 -48.90
CA GLY A 128 -16.96 -11.94 -49.94
C GLY A 128 -16.97 -10.95 -51.12
N ASP A 129 -16.27 -11.34 -52.19
CA ASP A 129 -16.45 -11.08 -53.64
C ASP A 129 -17.90 -11.32 -54.13
N PRO A 130 -18.30 -11.08 -55.41
CA PRO A 130 -17.52 -10.76 -56.62
C PRO A 130 -17.86 -9.44 -57.35
#